data_AF-A0A8J4WFY1-F1
#
_entry.id   AF-A0A8J4WFY1-F1
#
_cell.length_a   1.000
_cell.length_b   1.000
_cell.length_c   1.000
_cell.angle_alpha   90.00
_cell.angle_beta   90.00
_cell.angle_gamma   90.00
#
_symmetry.space_group_name_H-M   'P 1'
#
loop_
_entity.id
_entity.type
_entity.pdbx_description
1 polymer ?
#
loop_
_entity_poly.entity_id
_entity_poly.type
_entity_poly.pdbx_seq_one_letter_code
_entity_poly.pdbx_strand_id
1 'polypeptide(L)'
;MVQRSEKMEIISELAASVAHEVRNPLQVTRGFLQLMTEQEDNKNKGYVRIALEELDRASGIITDFLTFAKPEFDHIISLNIADEFNHIEGILVPMANLEGGHGQIDIWAYAQDGVIKEFMN
;
A
#
# COMPACT_ATOMS: atom_id res chain seq x y z
N MET A 1 6.48 8.52 31.37
CA MET A 1 5.86 7.91 30.17
C MET A 1 4.92 8.89 29.46
N VAL A 2 4.02 9.59 30.17
CA VAL A 2 3.04 10.54 29.59
C VAL A 2 3.66 11.65 28.72
N GLN A 3 4.66 12.41 29.22
CA GLN A 3 5.30 13.48 28.41
C GLN A 3 6.00 12.99 27.12
N ARG A 4 6.48 11.74 27.09
CA ARG A 4 7.06 11.15 25.88
C ARG A 4 5.99 10.78 24.87
N SER A 5 4.81 10.37 25.35
CA SER A 5 3.64 10.07 24.52
C SER A 5 3.08 11.33 23.87
N GLU A 6 2.87 12.40 24.65
CA GLU A 6 2.36 13.69 24.16
C GLU A 6 3.31 14.31 23.12
N LYS A 7 4.62 14.25 23.35
CA LYS A 7 5.61 14.73 22.39
C LYS A 7 5.59 13.91 21.09
N MET A 8 5.38 12.61 21.17
CA MET A 8 5.28 11.76 19.97
C MET A 8 3.98 12.03 19.20
N GLU A 9 2.86 12.20 19.89
CA GLU A 9 1.56 12.52 19.29
C GLU A 9 1.61 13.82 18.47
N ILE A 10 2.21 14.88 19.02
CA ILE A 10 2.42 16.15 18.32
C ILE A 10 3.30 15.95 17.07
N ILE A 11 4.36 15.14 17.17
CA ILE A 11 5.24 14.83 16.03
C ILE A 11 4.47 14.05 14.95
N SER A 12 3.62 13.11 15.34
CA SER A 12 2.77 12.33 14.44
C SER A 12 1.77 13.23 13.70
N GLU A 13 1.10 14.15 14.39
CA GLU A 13 0.18 15.11 13.76
C GLU A 13 0.90 16.05 12.80
N LEU A 14 2.06 16.58 13.21
CA LEU A 14 2.86 17.45 12.34
C LEU A 14 3.34 16.71 11.09
N ALA A 15 3.81 15.48 11.24
CA ALA A 15 4.22 14.64 10.12
C ALA A 15 3.06 14.38 9.15
N ALA A 16 1.86 14.13 9.67
CA ALA A 16 0.65 13.97 8.86
C ALA A 16 0.31 15.23 8.07
N SER A 17 0.34 16.41 8.73
CA SER A 17 0.10 17.70 8.06
C SER A 17 1.11 17.95 6.95
N VAL A 18 2.41 17.77 7.24
CA VAL A 18 3.48 17.98 6.25
C VAL A 18 3.34 17.02 5.08
N ALA A 19 3.07 15.75 5.33
CA ALA A 19 2.89 14.76 4.26
C ALA A 19 1.68 15.10 3.36
N HIS A 20 0.58 15.56 3.94
CA HIS A 20 -0.59 16.02 3.21
C HIS A 20 -0.26 17.26 2.34
N GLU A 21 0.47 18.22 2.90
CA GLU A 21 0.88 19.44 2.19
C GLU A 21 1.88 19.17 1.05
N VAL A 22 2.75 18.16 1.18
CA VAL A 22 3.67 17.76 0.10
C VAL A 22 2.98 16.88 -0.95
N ARG A 23 2.01 16.04 -0.56
CA ARG A 23 1.25 15.22 -1.51
C ARG A 23 0.47 16.09 -2.51
N ASN A 24 -0.06 17.22 -2.08
CA ASN A 24 -0.80 18.16 -2.91
C ASN A 24 -0.02 18.67 -4.16
N PRO A 25 1.15 19.32 -4.04
CA PRO A 25 1.92 19.77 -5.20
C PRO A 25 2.40 18.61 -6.07
N LEU A 26 2.68 17.42 -5.50
CA LEU A 26 3.03 16.23 -6.31
C LEU A 26 1.85 15.78 -7.18
N GLN A 27 0.64 15.75 -6.63
CA GLN A 27 -0.57 15.39 -7.39
C GLN A 27 -0.89 16.40 -8.48
N VAL A 28 -0.80 17.70 -8.18
CA VAL A 28 -1.01 18.76 -9.18
C VAL A 28 0.03 18.66 -10.30
N THR A 29 1.31 18.47 -9.95
CA THR A 29 2.40 18.32 -10.94
C THR A 29 2.19 17.08 -11.81
N ARG A 30 1.81 15.95 -11.21
CA ARG A 30 1.46 14.73 -11.93
C ARG A 30 0.34 14.97 -12.94
N GLY A 31 -0.73 15.64 -12.53
CA GLY A 31 -1.87 15.94 -13.41
C GLY A 31 -1.45 16.75 -14.63
N PHE A 32 -0.63 17.79 -14.45
CA PHE A 32 -0.09 18.56 -15.59
C PHE A 32 0.79 17.70 -16.52
N LEU A 33 1.65 16.84 -15.97
CA LEU A 33 2.48 15.93 -16.76
C LEU A 33 1.63 14.92 -17.55
N GLN A 34 0.56 14.39 -16.97
CA GLN A 34 -0.37 13.49 -17.66
C GLN A 34 -1.08 14.19 -18.83
N LEU A 35 -1.58 15.41 -18.63
CA LEU A 35 -2.16 16.21 -19.72
C LEU A 35 -1.14 16.46 -20.86
N MET A 36 0.14 16.61 -20.54
CA MET A 36 1.18 16.72 -21.56
C MET A 36 1.38 15.42 -22.33
N THR A 37 1.26 14.25 -21.69
CA THR A 37 1.38 12.95 -22.40
C THR A 37 0.25 12.66 -23.38
N GLU A 38 -0.94 13.24 -23.16
CA GLU A 38 -2.12 13.07 -24.02
C GLU A 38 -2.01 13.80 -25.37
N GLN A 39 -1.02 14.69 -25.53
CA GLN A 39 -0.79 15.38 -26.81
C GLN A 39 -0.07 14.46 -27.82
N GLU A 40 -0.69 14.25 -28.99
CA GLU A 40 -0.22 13.30 -30.03
C GLU A 40 1.22 13.53 -30.47
N ASP A 41 1.65 14.80 -30.58
CA ASP A 41 2.94 15.20 -31.17
C ASP A 41 4.03 15.52 -30.11
N ASN A 42 3.86 15.01 -28.88
CA ASN A 42 4.75 15.37 -27.78
C ASN A 42 6.14 14.73 -27.91
N LYS A 43 7.09 15.51 -28.45
CA LYS A 43 8.52 15.19 -28.55
C LYS A 43 9.19 14.93 -27.19
N ASN A 44 8.55 15.32 -26.08
CA ASN A 44 9.07 15.20 -24.72
C ASN A 44 8.51 14.02 -23.93
N LYS A 45 7.80 13.06 -24.56
CA LYS A 45 7.24 11.86 -23.88
C LYS A 45 8.24 11.14 -22.97
N GLY A 46 9.52 11.06 -23.37
CA GLY A 46 10.58 10.47 -22.56
C GLY A 46 10.86 11.23 -21.25
N TYR A 47 10.97 12.55 -21.31
CA TYR A 47 11.19 13.39 -20.12
C TYR A 47 9.98 13.40 -19.19
N VAL A 48 8.76 13.41 -19.76
CA VAL A 48 7.53 13.37 -19.00
C VAL A 48 7.41 12.04 -18.24
N ARG A 49 7.77 10.92 -18.87
CA ARG A 49 7.81 9.60 -18.19
C ARG A 49 8.77 9.59 -17.01
N ILE A 50 9.99 10.09 -17.19
CA ILE A 50 10.99 10.17 -16.10
C ILE A 50 10.46 11.03 -14.94
N ALA A 51 9.84 12.18 -15.26
CA ALA A 51 9.27 13.05 -14.24
C ALA A 51 8.13 12.37 -13.47
N LEU A 52 7.28 11.59 -14.14
CA LEU A 52 6.24 10.79 -13.49
C LEU A 52 6.84 9.70 -12.57
N GLU A 53 7.88 9.00 -13.02
CA GLU A 53 8.60 7.99 -12.23
C GLU A 53 9.22 8.60 -10.95
N GLU A 54 9.80 9.80 -11.03
CA GLU A 54 10.33 10.50 -9.84
C GLU A 54 9.22 11.03 -8.91
N LEU A 55 8.06 11.42 -9.46
CA LEU A 55 6.88 11.75 -8.64
C LEU A 55 6.31 10.52 -7.90
N ASP A 56 6.34 9.34 -8.53
CA ASP A 56 5.98 8.07 -7.89
C ASP A 56 6.94 7.77 -6.72
N ARG A 57 8.26 7.90 -6.97
CA ARG A 57 9.28 7.73 -5.92
C ARG A 57 9.08 8.70 -4.75
N ALA A 58 8.85 9.98 -5.03
CA ALA A 58 8.61 10.98 -4.00
C ALA A 58 7.34 10.66 -3.17
N SER A 59 6.27 10.20 -3.84
CA SER A 59 5.03 9.79 -3.18
C SER A 59 5.24 8.57 -2.27
N GLY A 60 6.08 7.62 -2.69
CA GLY A 60 6.48 6.47 -1.88
C GLY A 60 7.21 6.90 -0.61
N ILE A 61 8.23 7.76 -0.73
CA ILE A 61 9.01 8.26 0.42
C ILE A 61 8.11 8.96 1.46
N ILE A 62 7.13 9.75 1.01
CA ILE A 62 6.18 10.42 1.90
C ILE A 62 5.27 9.41 2.60
N THR A 63 4.87 8.36 1.90
CA THR A 63 4.04 7.29 2.46
C THR A 63 4.81 6.52 3.53
N ASP A 64 6.06 6.14 3.25
CA ASP A 64 6.93 5.48 4.22
C ASP A 64 7.17 6.36 5.45
N PHE A 65 7.45 7.65 5.24
CA PHE A 65 7.62 8.63 6.32
C PHE A 65 6.39 8.70 7.23
N LEU A 66 5.18 8.69 6.65
CA LEU A 66 3.93 8.66 7.42
C LEU A 66 3.77 7.38 8.23
N THR A 67 4.05 6.22 7.64
CA THR A 67 3.98 4.92 8.33
C THR A 67 4.91 4.88 9.54
N PHE A 68 6.10 5.49 9.45
CA PHE A 68 7.02 5.61 10.58
C PHE A 68 6.58 6.65 11.62
N ALA A 69 6.01 7.77 11.18
CA ALA A 69 5.65 8.87 12.07
C ALA A 69 4.34 8.62 12.83
N LYS A 70 3.40 7.88 12.23
CA LYS A 70 2.16 7.43 12.87
C LYS A 70 1.97 5.95 12.54
N PRO A 71 2.61 5.02 13.27
CA PRO A 71 2.18 3.64 13.22
C PRO A 71 0.69 3.60 13.60
N GLU A 72 -0.17 3.20 12.67
CA GLU A 72 -1.60 3.05 12.90
C GLU A 72 -1.83 1.93 13.92
N PHE A 73 -1.75 2.26 15.20
CA PHE A 73 -2.15 1.38 16.29
C PHE A 73 -3.64 1.55 16.65
N ASP A 74 -4.37 2.45 15.99
CA ASP A 74 -5.77 2.78 16.30
C ASP A 74 -6.76 1.67 15.92
N HIS A 75 -6.34 0.70 15.11
CA HIS A 75 -7.21 -0.40 14.68
C HIS A 75 -6.52 -1.74 14.88
N ILE A 76 -6.25 -2.10 16.13
CA ILE A 76 -6.07 -3.52 16.48
C ILE A 76 -7.46 -4.18 16.35
N ILE A 77 -7.81 -4.56 15.13
CA ILE A 77 -8.95 -5.41 14.86
C ILE A 77 -8.53 -6.87 14.99
N SER A 78 -9.39 -7.69 15.56
CA SER A 78 -9.22 -9.15 15.47
C SER A 78 -9.43 -9.52 14.00
N LEU A 79 -8.34 -9.78 13.30
CA LEU A 79 -8.38 -10.27 11.93
C LEU A 79 -8.53 -11.80 11.98
N ASN A 80 -9.62 -12.30 11.43
CA ASN A 80 -9.73 -13.73 11.18
C ASN A 80 -8.90 -14.05 9.92
N ILE A 81 -7.73 -14.63 10.14
CA ILE A 81 -6.79 -14.98 9.09
C ILE A 81 -7.44 -15.90 8.04
N ALA A 82 -8.33 -16.81 8.45
CA ALA A 82 -9.03 -17.70 7.52
C ALA A 82 -9.96 -16.94 6.56
N ASP A 83 -10.69 -15.94 7.06
CA ASP A 83 -11.60 -15.13 6.24
C ASP A 83 -10.82 -14.28 5.22
N GLU A 84 -9.66 -13.76 5.62
CA GLU A 84 -8.79 -12.99 4.72
C GLU A 84 -8.20 -13.87 3.61
N PHE A 85 -7.79 -15.10 3.93
CA PHE A 85 -7.34 -16.05 2.91
C PHE A 85 -8.46 -16.42 1.93
N ASN A 86 -9.68 -16.64 2.42
CA ASN A 86 -10.84 -16.87 1.55
C ASN A 86 -11.09 -15.68 0.60
N HIS A 87 -10.90 -14.45 1.10
CA HIS A 87 -11.02 -13.25 0.29
C HIS A 87 -9.95 -13.20 -0.81
N ILE A 88 -8.70 -13.49 -0.47
CA ILE A 88 -7.58 -13.54 -1.42
C ILE A 88 -7.79 -14.64 -2.46
N GLU A 89 -8.27 -15.82 -2.06
CA GLU A 89 -8.61 -16.91 -2.97
C GLU A 89 -9.66 -16.48 -4.00
N GLY A 90 -10.70 -15.77 -3.54
CA GLY A 90 -11.76 -15.20 -4.39
C GLY A 90 -11.25 -14.23 -5.47
N ILE A 91 -10.04 -13.71 -5.34
CA ILE A 91 -9.40 -12.85 -6.35
C ILE A 91 -8.41 -13.65 -7.21
N LEU A 92 -7.53 -14.44 -6.58
CA LEU A 92 -6.42 -15.10 -7.26
C LEU A 92 -6.84 -16.31 -8.08
N VAL A 93 -7.80 -17.11 -7.61
CA VAL A 93 -8.26 -18.31 -8.34
C VAL A 93 -8.96 -17.95 -9.65
N PRO A 94 -9.89 -16.97 -9.69
CA PRO A 94 -10.45 -16.51 -10.96
C PRO A 94 -9.38 -15.95 -11.90
N MET A 95 -8.38 -15.21 -11.39
CA MET A 95 -7.30 -14.66 -12.19
C MET A 95 -6.42 -15.76 -12.81
N ALA A 96 -6.06 -16.79 -12.05
CA ALA A 96 -5.33 -17.95 -12.55
C ALA A 96 -6.12 -18.72 -13.62
N ASN A 97 -7.43 -18.89 -13.42
CA ASN A 97 -8.31 -19.56 -14.39
C ASN A 97 -8.46 -18.75 -15.69
N LEU A 98 -8.46 -17.42 -15.63
CA LEU A 98 -8.49 -16.55 -16.82
C LEU A 98 -7.25 -16.69 -17.69
N GLU A 99 -6.08 -16.96 -17.09
CA GLU A 99 -4.83 -17.21 -17.81
C GLU A 99 -4.65 -18.68 -18.25
N GLY A 100 -5.69 -19.50 -18.08
CA GLY A 100 -5.70 -20.92 -18.46
C GLY A 100 -4.97 -21.84 -17.47
N GLY A 101 -4.58 -21.32 -16.30
CA GLY A 101 -4.05 -22.10 -15.18
C GLY A 101 -5.15 -22.56 -14.22
N HIS A 102 -4.77 -23.38 -13.24
CA HIS A 102 -5.62 -23.68 -12.09
C HIS A 102 -4.88 -23.23 -10.83
N GLY A 103 -5.48 -22.30 -10.09
CA GLY A 103 -4.98 -21.85 -8.80
C GLY A 103 -5.66 -22.61 -7.66
N GLN A 104 -4.87 -23.10 -6.72
CA GLN A 104 -5.33 -23.61 -5.43
C GLN A 104 -4.47 -22.97 -4.35
N ILE A 105 -5.09 -22.50 -3.27
CA ILE A 105 -4.39 -21.94 -2.12
C ILE A 105 -4.53 -22.94 -0.97
N ASP A 106 -3.41 -23.51 -0.54
CA ASP A 106 -3.36 -24.43 0.61
C ASP A 106 -2.82 -23.70 1.85
N ILE A 107 -3.61 -23.68 2.92
CA ILE A 107 -3.24 -23.03 4.19
C ILE A 107 -2.77 -24.10 5.18
N TRP A 108 -1.53 -23.97 5.66
CA TRP A 108 -0.93 -24.86 6.65
C TRP A 108 -0.80 -24.16 8.00
N ALA A 109 -1.36 -24.76 9.06
CA ALA A 109 -1.18 -24.29 10.42
C ALA A 109 -0.30 -25.26 11.22
N TYR A 110 0.74 -24.74 11.85
CA TYR A 110 1.59 -25.50 12.77
C TYR A 110 1.16 -25.21 14.22
N ALA A 111 0.68 -26.21 14.92
CA ALA A 111 0.48 -26.12 16.36
C ALA A 111 1.81 -26.32 17.10
N GLN A 112 1.98 -25.63 18.25
CA GLN A 112 3.20 -25.70 19.08
C GLN A 112 3.51 -27.12 19.60
N ASP A 113 2.56 -28.04 19.55
CA ASP A 113 2.67 -29.45 19.94
C ASP A 113 3.00 -30.39 18.76
N GLY A 114 3.27 -29.84 17.56
CA GLY A 114 3.71 -30.61 16.40
C GLY A 114 2.62 -31.39 15.68
N VAL A 115 1.35 -31.19 16.03
CA VAL A 115 0.22 -31.80 15.32
C VAL A 115 -0.31 -30.83 14.27
N ILE A 116 -0.08 -31.13 12.99
CA ILE A 116 -0.68 -30.40 11.87
C ILE A 116 -2.19 -30.65 11.92
N LYS A 117 -2.98 -29.59 12.05
CA LYS A 117 -4.41 -29.64 11.80
C LYS A 117 -4.64 -29.04 10.42
N GLU A 118 -4.91 -29.90 9.45
CA GLU A 118 -5.51 -29.47 8.18
C GLU A 118 -6.82 -28.76 8.50
N PHE A 119 -6.92 -27.49 8.10
CA PHE A 119 -8.20 -26.83 7.99
C PHE A 119 -8.78 -27.25 6.63
N MET A 120 -9.69 -28.23 6.65
CA MET A 120 -10.38 -28.68 5.44
C MET A 120 -11.33 -27.59 4.92
N ASN A 121 -11.35 -27.47 3.58
CA ASN A 121 -12.27 -26.78 2.66
C ASN A 121 -13.58 -26.23 3.24
#